data_AF-A0A075G7E9-F1
#
_entry.id   AF-A0A075G7E9-F1
#
_cell.length_a   1.000
_cell.length_b   1.000
_cell.length_c   1.000
_cell.angle_alpha   90.00
_cell.angle_beta   90.00
_cell.angle_gamma   90.00
#
_symmetry.space_group_name_H-M   'P 1'
#
loop_
_entity.id
_entity.type
_entity.pdbx_description
1 polymer ?
#
loop_
_entity_poly.entity_id
_entity_poly.type
_entity_poly.pdbx_seq_one_letter_code
_entity_poly.pdbx_strand_id
1 'polypeptide(L)'
;MTNPKRRKKIVRGKTNLEGIQLLELRKINEPPKGQILFKSKVEIIVETDDQINDRMLNNLELLDMPLQIHVDGKKSSPKNIYKIRSKKISSKLLKVNIHADGGIPIKSFIQSSYVVPNFTDLLKSECKCVQFDFKKIDVMS
;
A
#
# COMPACT_ATOMS: atom_id res chain seq x y z
N MET A 1 -25.16 -6.05 -21.54
CA MET A 1 -24.13 -6.91 -22.18
C MET A 1 -23.50 -6.15 -23.33
N THR A 2 -22.17 -6.06 -23.38
CA THR A 2 -21.45 -5.52 -24.55
C THR A 2 -21.24 -6.64 -25.57
N ASN A 3 -21.73 -6.46 -26.81
CA ASN A 3 -21.58 -7.43 -27.90
C ASN A 3 -20.61 -6.89 -28.96
N PRO A 4 -19.28 -6.97 -28.74
CA PRO A 4 -18.31 -6.40 -29.65
C PRO A 4 -18.35 -7.12 -31.01
N LYS A 5 -18.46 -6.33 -32.09
CA LYS A 5 -18.47 -6.82 -33.49
C LYS A 5 -17.12 -7.44 -33.91
N ARG A 6 -16.00 -7.03 -33.27
CA ARG A 6 -14.66 -7.59 -33.50
C ARG A 6 -14.18 -8.35 -32.27
N ARG A 7 -14.07 -9.68 -32.39
CA ARG A 7 -13.79 -10.60 -31.26
C ARG A 7 -12.38 -11.21 -31.26
N LYS A 8 -11.68 -11.19 -32.39
CA LYS A 8 -10.27 -11.60 -32.52
C LYS A 8 -9.39 -10.34 -32.52
N LYS A 9 -8.95 -9.89 -31.35
CA LYS A 9 -8.04 -8.73 -31.24
C LYS A 9 -6.63 -9.22 -30.93
N ILE A 10 -5.68 -8.84 -31.77
CA ILE A 10 -4.25 -8.98 -31.46
C ILE A 10 -3.93 -7.90 -30.43
N VAL A 11 -3.42 -8.33 -29.28
CA VAL A 11 -3.05 -7.38 -28.23
C VAL A 11 -1.72 -6.73 -28.63
N ARG A 12 -1.78 -5.50 -29.13
CA ARG A 12 -0.58 -4.73 -29.48
C ARG A 12 0.02 -4.18 -28.17
N GLY A 13 1.27 -4.54 -27.87
CA GLY A 13 1.94 -4.17 -26.61
C GLY A 13 2.40 -2.70 -26.51
N LYS A 14 2.21 -1.88 -27.54
CA LYS A 14 2.61 -0.46 -27.54
C LYS A 14 1.44 0.43 -27.96
N THR A 15 0.63 0.83 -26.99
CA THR A 15 -0.28 1.97 -27.11
C THR A 15 0.33 3.12 -26.31
N ASN A 16 0.37 4.34 -26.87
CA ASN A 16 0.76 5.52 -26.11
C ASN A 16 -0.34 5.79 -25.07
N LEU A 17 -0.02 5.60 -23.79
CA LEU A 17 -0.95 5.76 -22.66
C LEU A 17 -0.41 6.77 -21.63
N GLU A 18 0.28 7.82 -22.10
CA GLU A 18 0.65 8.99 -21.26
C GLU A 18 1.23 8.61 -19.89
N GLY A 19 2.36 7.88 -19.90
CA GLY A 19 3.05 7.46 -18.68
C GLY A 19 2.63 6.08 -18.14
N ILE A 20 1.67 5.41 -18.77
CA ILE A 20 1.28 4.03 -18.43
C ILE A 20 1.88 3.05 -19.45
N GLN A 21 2.53 2.00 -18.95
CA GLN A 21 2.98 0.88 -19.77
C GLN A 21 2.17 -0.37 -19.43
N LEU A 22 1.60 -1.01 -20.45
CA LEU A 22 0.91 -2.29 -20.30
C LEU A 22 1.85 -3.43 -20.68
N LEU A 23 2.03 -4.37 -19.75
CA LEU A 23 2.86 -5.56 -19.92
C LEU A 23 1.99 -6.81 -19.78
N GLU A 24 2.43 -7.92 -20.40
CA GLU A 24 1.88 -9.27 -20.23
C GLU A 24 0.34 -9.40 -20.40
N LEU A 25 -0.24 -8.58 -21.28
CA LEU A 25 -1.67 -8.63 -21.56
C LEU A 25 -2.05 -9.98 -22.17
N ARG A 26 -2.89 -10.73 -21.47
CA ARG A 26 -3.38 -12.05 -21.90
C ARG A 26 -4.89 -12.15 -21.79
N LYS A 27 -5.48 -13.02 -22.61
CA LYS A 27 -6.88 -13.41 -22.46
C LYS A 27 -7.00 -14.33 -21.24
N ILE A 28 -7.93 -14.01 -20.34
CA ILE A 28 -8.33 -14.90 -19.24
C ILE A 28 -9.58 -15.67 -19.65
N ASN A 29 -9.70 -16.91 -19.20
CA ASN A 29 -10.80 -17.81 -19.59
C ASN A 29 -12.09 -17.52 -18.82
N GLU A 30 -11.96 -16.99 -17.61
CA GLU A 30 -13.07 -16.57 -16.76
C GLU A 30 -12.71 -15.28 -16.01
N PRO A 31 -13.71 -14.42 -15.70
CA PRO A 31 -13.48 -13.27 -14.83
C PRO A 31 -13.04 -13.70 -13.44
N PRO A 32 -12.23 -12.90 -12.72
CA PRO A 32 -11.90 -13.16 -11.33
C PRO A 32 -13.18 -13.29 -10.48
N LYS A 33 -13.32 -14.41 -9.76
CA LYS A 33 -14.45 -14.65 -8.87
C LYS A 33 -14.15 -14.00 -7.51
N GLY A 34 -14.56 -12.75 -7.36
CA GLY A 34 -14.43 -12.00 -6.10
C GLY A 34 -13.17 -11.14 -6.00
N GLN A 35 -12.87 -10.70 -4.77
CA GLN A 35 -11.73 -9.83 -4.50
C GLN A 35 -10.42 -10.61 -4.59
N ILE A 36 -9.50 -10.13 -5.43
CA ILE A 36 -8.17 -10.71 -5.55
C ILE A 36 -7.38 -10.37 -4.29
N LEU A 37 -6.86 -11.41 -3.63
CA LEU A 37 -5.93 -11.25 -2.52
C LEU A 37 -4.52 -11.01 -3.08
N PHE A 38 -3.82 -10.04 -2.50
CA PHE A 38 -2.46 -9.73 -2.89
C PHE A 38 -1.71 -9.18 -1.68
N LYS A 39 -0.39 -9.22 -1.76
CA LYS A 39 0.51 -8.46 -0.89
C LYS A 39 1.18 -7.36 -1.69
N SER A 40 1.61 -6.31 -1.02
CA SER A 40 2.22 -5.16 -1.67
C SER A 40 3.48 -4.72 -0.94
N LYS A 41 4.47 -4.30 -1.72
CA LYS A 41 5.65 -3.58 -1.25
C LYS A 41 5.44 -2.10 -1.55
N VAL A 42 5.36 -1.29 -0.52
CA VAL A 42 5.04 0.13 -0.62
C VAL A 42 6.19 0.94 -0.04
N GLU A 43 6.64 1.94 -0.79
CA GLU A 43 7.55 2.98 -0.30
C GLU A 43 6.71 4.21 0.05
N ILE A 44 6.97 4.82 1.20
CA ILE A 44 6.20 5.93 1.75
C ILE A 44 7.19 6.99 2.24
N ILE A 45 6.94 8.25 1.86
CA ILE A 45 7.61 9.41 2.43
C ILE A 45 6.69 10.00 3.49
N VAL A 46 7.18 9.99 4.73
CA VAL A 46 6.45 10.48 5.90
C VAL A 46 7.16 11.71 6.44
N GLU A 47 6.39 12.77 6.65
CA GLU A 47 6.79 13.96 7.38
C GLU A 47 6.27 13.86 8.82
N THR A 48 7.08 14.25 9.79
CA THR A 48 6.73 14.22 11.22
C THR A 48 6.83 15.62 11.82
N ASP A 49 5.97 15.93 12.77
CA ASP A 49 6.03 17.23 13.45
C ASP A 49 7.24 17.33 14.39
N ASP A 50 7.60 16.23 15.07
CA ASP A 50 8.75 16.16 15.97
C ASP A 50 10.00 15.60 15.30
N GLN A 51 11.14 15.78 15.98
CA GLN A 51 12.39 15.18 15.52
C GLN A 51 12.38 13.66 15.71
N ILE A 52 12.82 12.96 14.67
CA ILE A 52 12.89 11.50 14.66
C ILE A 52 14.10 11.04 15.47
N ASN A 53 13.85 10.18 16.46
CA ASN A 53 14.86 9.46 17.22
C ASN A 53 15.14 8.06 16.64
N ASP A 54 16.40 7.71 16.45
CA ASP A 54 16.83 6.42 15.89
C ASP A 54 16.35 5.21 16.73
N ARG A 55 16.23 5.37 18.06
CA ARG A 55 15.68 4.31 18.93
C ARG A 55 14.25 3.95 18.56
N MET A 56 13.44 4.93 18.18
CA MET A 56 12.04 4.71 17.80
C MET A 56 11.94 3.99 16.46
N LEU A 57 12.81 4.33 15.52
CA LEU A 57 12.91 3.66 14.23
C LEU A 57 13.28 2.19 14.37
N ASN A 58 14.30 1.89 15.18
CA ASN A 58 14.73 0.51 15.43
C ASN A 58 13.60 -0.33 16.06
N ASN A 59 12.84 0.25 16.99
CA ASN A 59 11.70 -0.45 17.59
C ASN A 59 10.63 -0.77 16.54
N LEU A 60 10.35 0.16 15.63
CA LEU A 60 9.36 0.01 14.55
C LEU A 60 9.66 -1.15 13.61
N GLU A 61 10.94 -1.45 13.36
CA GLU A 61 11.36 -2.56 12.49
C GLU A 61 11.21 -3.94 13.14
N LEU A 62 11.09 -3.99 14.47
CA LEU A 62 10.97 -5.22 15.26
C LEU A 62 9.51 -5.59 15.58
N LEU A 63 8.55 -4.70 15.26
CA LEU A 63 7.14 -4.92 15.56
C LEU A 63 6.53 -5.96 14.62
N ASP A 64 5.80 -6.92 15.21
CA ASP A 64 4.72 -7.61 14.49
C ASP A 64 3.51 -6.67 14.44
N MET A 65 2.92 -6.52 13.26
CA MET A 65 2.03 -5.39 12.96
C MET A 65 0.68 -5.82 12.39
N PRO A 66 -0.14 -6.56 13.17
CA PRO A 66 -1.54 -6.75 12.82
C PRO A 66 -2.28 -5.41 12.91
N LEU A 67 -3.18 -5.18 11.97
CA LEU A 67 -3.96 -3.97 11.81
C LEU A 67 -5.45 -4.29 11.75
N GLN A 68 -6.27 -3.38 12.26
CA GLN A 68 -7.71 -3.37 12.09
C GLN A 68 -8.12 -2.09 11.35
N ILE A 69 -8.96 -2.25 10.32
CA ILE A 69 -9.47 -1.14 9.51
C ILE A 69 -10.96 -0.99 9.81
N HIS A 70 -11.33 0.10 10.47
CA HIS A 70 -12.67 0.41 10.96
C HIS A 70 -13.39 1.42 10.06
N VAL A 71 -13.88 0.99 8.90
CA VAL A 71 -14.68 1.89 8.04
C VAL A 71 -16.10 2.00 8.59
N ASP A 72 -16.58 3.22 8.80
CA ASP A 72 -17.92 3.50 9.33
C ASP A 72 -19.01 2.68 8.62
N GLY A 73 -19.88 2.05 9.41
CA GLY A 73 -20.97 1.20 8.92
C GLY A 73 -20.54 -0.13 8.30
N LYS A 74 -19.25 -0.50 8.35
CA LYS A 74 -18.74 -1.78 7.85
C LYS A 74 -18.09 -2.59 8.98
N LYS A 75 -18.06 -3.91 8.80
CA LYS A 75 -17.28 -4.79 9.69
C LYS A 75 -15.80 -4.44 9.57
N SER A 76 -15.11 -4.44 10.71
CA SER A 76 -13.66 -4.26 10.73
C SER A 76 -12.98 -5.33 9.89
N SER A 77 -12.00 -4.93 9.09
CA SER A 77 -11.23 -5.85 8.26
C SER A 77 -9.80 -5.99 8.81
N PRO A 78 -9.39 -7.18 9.27
CA PRO A 78 -8.02 -7.41 9.70
C PRO A 78 -7.07 -7.41 8.51
N LYS A 79 -5.89 -6.83 8.71
CA LYS A 79 -4.77 -6.82 7.75
C LYS A 79 -3.47 -6.96 8.51
N ASN A 80 -2.40 -7.36 7.83
CA ASN A 80 -1.10 -7.44 8.45
C ASN A 80 -0.03 -6.67 7.67
N ILE A 81 0.90 -6.04 8.40
CA ILE A 81 2.19 -5.58 7.87
C ILE A 81 3.25 -6.57 8.35
N TYR A 82 3.81 -7.32 7.40
CA TYR A 82 4.79 -8.36 7.67
C TYR A 82 6.20 -7.84 7.89
N LYS A 83 6.47 -6.63 7.41
CA LYS A 83 7.79 -6.01 7.51
C LYS A 83 7.70 -4.51 7.37
N ILE A 84 8.41 -3.81 8.25
CA ILE A 84 8.65 -2.38 8.17
C ILE A 84 10.16 -2.17 8.12
N ARG A 85 10.60 -1.26 7.26
CA ARG A 85 11.95 -0.71 7.22
C ARG A 85 11.86 0.79 7.15
N SER A 86 12.69 1.49 7.90
CA SER A 86 12.66 2.94 7.97
C SER A 86 14.05 3.52 7.81
N LYS A 87 14.12 4.67 7.15
CA LYS A 87 15.37 5.43 7.00
C LYS A 87 15.07 6.91 7.13
N LYS A 88 15.84 7.57 7.99
CA LYS A 88 15.81 9.03 8.13
C LYS A 88 16.35 9.69 6.87
N ILE A 89 15.59 10.63 6.31
CA ILE A 89 16.03 11.51 5.21
C ILE A 89 16.52 12.83 5.81
N SER A 90 15.78 13.39 6.77
CA SER A 90 16.14 14.61 7.50
C SER A 90 15.60 14.54 8.94
N SER A 91 15.72 15.61 9.72
CA SER A 91 15.22 15.67 11.11
C SER A 91 13.73 15.32 11.25
N LYS A 92 12.92 15.62 10.23
CA LYS A 92 11.46 15.48 10.20
C LYS A 92 10.93 14.70 8.99
N LEU A 93 11.80 14.09 8.19
CA LEU A 93 11.41 13.29 7.02
C LEU A 93 11.95 11.87 7.11
N LEU A 94 11.07 10.92 6.85
CA LEU A 94 11.31 9.49 6.85
C LEU A 94 10.96 8.88 5.50
N LYS A 95 11.79 7.91 5.10
CA LYS A 95 11.43 6.91 4.10
C LYS A 95 11.03 5.64 4.82
N VAL A 96 9.81 5.18 4.61
CA VAL A 96 9.28 3.93 5.17
C VAL A 96 8.99 2.97 4.04
N ASN A 97 9.50 1.75 4.14
CA ASN A 97 9.19 0.65 3.22
C ASN A 97 8.43 -0.41 3.99
N ILE A 98 7.23 -0.75 3.51
CA ILE A 98 6.40 -1.80 4.11
C ILE A 98 6.19 -2.95 3.14
N HIS A 99 6.09 -4.16 3.68
CA HIS A 99 5.54 -5.32 2.99
C HIS A 99 4.28 -5.75 3.73
N ALA A 100 3.12 -5.63 3.09
CA ALA A 100 1.84 -5.72 3.78
C ALA A 100 0.74 -6.33 2.91
N ASP A 101 -0.36 -6.72 3.54
CA ASP A 101 -1.56 -7.16 2.83
C ASP A 101 -2.15 -6.05 1.94
N GLY A 102 -2.75 -6.47 0.83
CA GLY A 102 -3.49 -5.59 -0.06
C GLY A 102 -4.72 -4.99 0.61
N GLY A 103 -5.06 -3.76 0.20
CA GLY A 103 -6.24 -3.05 0.69
C GLY A 103 -6.03 -2.24 1.97
N ILE A 104 -4.78 -2.07 2.45
CA ILE A 104 -4.47 -1.14 3.53
C ILE A 104 -4.48 0.30 3.00
N PRO A 105 -5.27 1.22 3.57
CA PRO A 105 -5.29 2.62 3.16
C PRO A 105 -4.05 3.35 3.71
N ILE A 106 -3.03 3.48 2.87
CA ILE A 106 -1.69 3.98 3.26
C ILE A 106 -1.73 5.35 3.95
N LYS A 107 -2.49 6.31 3.44
CA LYS A 107 -2.61 7.63 4.07
C LYS A 107 -3.21 7.54 5.47
N SER A 108 -4.28 6.76 5.63
CA SER A 108 -4.94 6.54 6.92
C SER A 108 -4.06 5.78 7.91
N PHE A 109 -3.25 4.84 7.42
CA PHE A 109 -2.22 4.16 8.23
C PHE A 109 -1.16 5.15 8.73
N ILE A 110 -0.81 6.18 7.97
CA ILE A 110 0.18 7.18 8.41
C ILE A 110 -0.45 8.21 9.37
N GLN A 111 -1.59 8.79 9.02
CA GLN A 111 -2.08 10.05 9.61
C GLN A 111 -3.10 9.91 10.75
N SER A 112 -3.38 8.68 11.22
CA SER A 112 -4.42 8.38 12.22
C SER A 112 -5.84 8.73 11.78
N SER A 113 -6.65 7.71 11.48
CA SER A 113 -8.08 7.90 11.18
C SER A 113 -8.90 6.68 11.56
N TYR A 114 -8.89 5.65 10.72
CA TYR A 114 -9.68 4.43 10.93
C TYR A 114 -8.82 3.16 10.81
N VAL A 115 -7.49 3.29 10.88
CA VAL A 115 -6.55 2.17 10.92
C VAL A 115 -5.91 2.15 12.29
N VAL A 116 -5.94 0.99 12.94
CA VAL A 116 -5.38 0.81 14.29
C VAL A 116 -4.54 -0.48 14.33
N PRO A 117 -3.29 -0.44 14.80
CA PRO A 117 -2.49 0.76 15.09
C PRO A 117 -2.15 1.57 13.82
N ASN A 118 -1.81 2.85 13.99
CA ASN A 118 -1.33 3.74 12.92
C ASN A 118 0.03 4.35 13.26
N PHE A 119 0.68 4.97 12.27
CA PHE A 119 2.05 5.46 12.36
C PHE A 119 2.21 6.65 13.31
N THR A 120 1.25 7.58 13.35
CA THR A 120 1.20 8.68 14.32
C THR A 120 1.25 8.14 15.76
N ASP A 121 0.42 7.14 16.08
CA ASP A 121 0.37 6.54 17.41
C ASP A 121 1.68 5.80 17.77
N LEU A 122 2.25 5.08 16.80
CA LEU A 122 3.51 4.34 16.98
C LEU A 122 4.70 5.28 17.23
N LEU A 123 4.74 6.41 16.51
CA LEU A 123 5.80 7.42 16.65
C LEU A 123 5.50 8.46 17.72
N LYS A 124 4.32 8.43 18.35
CA LYS A 124 3.89 9.45 19.31
C LYS A 124 4.12 10.88 18.82
N SER A 125 3.94 11.08 17.52
CA SER A 125 4.17 12.36 16.82
C SER A 125 3.26 12.40 15.61
N GLU A 126 2.67 13.56 15.34
CA GLU A 126 1.83 13.75 14.17
C GLU A 126 2.60 13.46 12.90
N CYS A 127 2.02 12.59 12.06
CA CYS A 127 2.63 12.11 10.84
C CYS A 127 1.78 12.48 9.63
N LYS A 128 2.44 12.87 8.55
CA LYS A 128 1.81 13.19 7.26
C LYS A 128 2.40 12.34 6.15
N CYS A 129 1.54 11.72 5.36
CA CYS A 129 1.95 11.02 4.15
C CYS A 129 2.16 12.05 3.03
N VAL A 130 3.42 12.36 2.72
CA VAL A 130 3.79 13.29 1.64
C VAL A 130 3.61 12.63 0.29
N GLN A 131 4.10 11.40 0.16
CA GLN A 131 4.03 10.61 -1.07
C GLN A 131 4.09 9.12 -0.71
N PHE A 132 3.51 8.28 -1.56
CA PHE A 132 3.77 6.84 -1.54
C PHE A 132 3.77 6.28 -2.95
N ASP A 133 4.41 5.13 -3.12
CA ASP A 133 4.46 4.40 -4.38
C ASP A 133 4.47 2.88 -4.16
N PHE A 134 3.78 2.16 -5.04
CA PHE A 134 3.72 0.70 -5.00
C PHE A 134 4.85 0.12 -5.84
N LYS A 135 5.89 -0.39 -5.17
CA LYS A 135 7.06 -0.98 -5.84
C LYS A 135 6.80 -2.38 -6.39
N LYS A 136 5.91 -3.12 -5.73
CA LYS A 136 5.53 -4.47 -6.16
C LYS A 136 4.15 -4.84 -5.65
N ILE A 137 3.39 -5.56 -6.47
CA ILE A 137 2.16 -6.23 -6.08
C ILE A 137 2.34 -7.72 -6.37
N ASP A 138 2.23 -8.54 -5.34
CA ASP A 138 2.33 -9.99 -5.39
C ASP A 138 0.91 -10.55 -5.24
N VAL A 139 0.29 -10.90 -6.36
CA VAL A 139 -1.05 -11.52 -6.38
C VAL A 139 -0.96 -12.93 -5.81
N MET A 140 -1.83 -13.24 -4.86
CA MET A 140 -1.90 -14.58 -4.26
C MET A 140 -2.87 -15.41 -5.09
N SER A 141 -2.33 -16.42 -5.76
CA SER A 141 -3.06 -17.42 -6.56
C SER A 141 -3.45 -18.63 -5.73
#